data_AF-A0AAE9YXR6-F1
#
_entry.id   AF-A0AAE9YXR6-F1
#
_cell.length_a   1.000
_cell.length_b   1.000
_cell.length_c   1.000
_cell.angle_alpha   90.00
_cell.angle_beta   90.00
_cell.angle_gamma   90.00
#
_symmetry.space_group_name_H-M   'P 1'
#
loop_
_entity.id
_entity.type
_entity.pdbx_description
1 polymer ?
#
loop_
_entity_poly.entity_id
_entity_poly.type
_entity_poly.pdbx_seq_one_letter_code
_entity_poly.pdbx_strand_id
1 'polypeptide(L)' 'MSKDEFERINLLSEKALHQTATSLEMEEYHQLLRQCNAPYKVKFSGNLIDKDKDDVLN' A
#
# COMPACT_ATOMS: atom_id res chain seq x y z
N MET A 1 11.99 -6.94 -11.64
CA MET A 1 10.90 -5.99 -11.91
C MET A 1 10.77 -5.83 -13.41
N SER A 2 9.58 -6.06 -13.95
CA SER A 2 9.23 -5.92 -15.36
C SER A 2 8.86 -4.47 -15.70
N LYS A 3 8.95 -4.12 -16.98
CA LYS A 3 8.60 -2.78 -17.48
C LYS A 3 7.16 -2.38 -17.10
N ASP A 4 6.22 -3.32 -17.21
CA ASP A 4 4.82 -3.13 -16.83
C ASP A 4 4.64 -2.80 -15.34
N GLU A 5 5.42 -3.42 -14.45
CA GLU A 5 5.38 -3.13 -13.02
C GLU A 5 5.87 -1.71 -12.74
N PHE A 6 6.84 -1.22 -13.51
CA PHE A 6 7.39 0.13 -13.33
C PHE A 6 6.39 1.19 -13.79
N GLU A 7 5.77 0.97 -14.95
CA GLU A 7 4.70 1.84 -15.45
C GLU A 7 3.50 1.85 -14.48
N ARG A 8 3.20 0.70 -13.86
CA ARG A 8 2.15 0.59 -12.85
C ARG A 8 2.47 1.38 -11.58
N ILE A 9 3.69 1.27 -11.04
CA ILE A 9 4.13 2.07 -9.90
C ILE A 9 4.06 3.56 -10.24
N ASN A 10 4.50 3.97 -11.43
CA ASN A 10 4.45 5.37 -11.84
C ASN A 10 3.01 5.90 -11.88
N LEU A 11 2.09 5.17 -12.51
CA LEU A 11 0.68 5.54 -12.59
C LEU A 11 0.03 5.66 -11.20
N LEU A 12 0.29 4.69 -10.31
CA LEU A 12 -0.24 4.72 -8.95
C LEU A 12 0.37 5.86 -8.13
N SER A 13 1.64 6.18 -8.36
CA SER A 13 2.31 7.33 -7.74
C SER A 13 1.65 8.65 -8.14
N GLU A 14 1.32 8.84 -9.42
CA GLU A 14 0.60 10.02 -9.88
C GLU A 14 -0.79 10.11 -9.24
N LYS A 15 -1.54 9.00 -9.20
CA LYS A 15 -2.85 8.97 -8.54
C LYS A 15 -2.76 9.27 -7.04
N ALA A 16 -1.73 8.80 -6.36
CA ALA A 16 -1.48 9.10 -4.95
C ALA A 16 -1.21 10.60 -4.73
N LEU A 17 -0.36 11.22 -5.57
CA LEU A 17 -0.07 12.65 -5.53
C LEU A 17 -1.32 13.50 -5.75
N HIS A 18 -2.20 13.07 -6.66
CA HIS A 18 -3.46 13.75 -6.96
C HIS A 18 -4.62 13.36 -6.02
N GLN A 19 -4.38 12.51 -5.01
CA GLN A 19 -5.39 11.99 -4.09
C GLN A 19 -6.59 11.31 -4.79
N THR A 20 -6.36 10.76 -5.99
CA THR A 20 -7.36 10.03 -6.79
C THR A 20 -7.19 8.52 -6.71
N ALA A 21 -6.13 8.04 -6.05
CA ALA A 21 -5.93 6.63 -5.81
C ALA A 21 -6.96 6.09 -4.81
N THR A 22 -7.62 5.00 -5.17
CA THR A 22 -8.48 4.27 -4.25
C THR A 22 -7.66 3.52 -3.19
N SER A 23 -8.28 3.12 -2.09
CA SER A 23 -7.61 2.35 -1.04
C SER A 23 -6.99 1.04 -1.56
N LEU A 24 -7.64 0.40 -2.54
CA LEU A 24 -7.14 -0.81 -3.19
C LEU A 24 -5.89 -0.52 -4.05
N GLU A 25 -5.91 0.58 -4.80
CA GLU A 25 -4.77 1.03 -5.61
C GLU A 25 -3.57 1.43 -4.75
N MET A 26 -3.80 2.04 -3.59
CA MET A 26 -2.74 2.35 -2.63
C MET A 26 -2.16 1.08 -1.99
N GLU A 27 -2.96 0.05 -1.75
CA GLU A 27 -2.47 -1.24 -1.29
C GLU A 27 -1.57 -1.91 -2.36
N GLU A 28 -2.01 -1.91 -3.62
CA GLU A 28 -1.23 -2.39 -4.77
C GLU A 28 0.09 -1.61 -4.90
N TYR A 29 0.05 -0.28 -4.78
CA TYR A 29 1.23 0.59 -4.83
C TYR A 29 2.25 0.23 -3.73
N HIS A 30 1.78 0.04 -2.49
CA HIS A 30 2.64 -0.35 -1.37
C HIS A 30 3.20 -1.78 -1.52
N GLN A 31 2.49 -2.68 -2.20
CA GLN A 31 3.00 -4.02 -2.49
C GLN A 31 4.08 -3.97 -3.57
N LEU A 32 3.85 -3.24 -4.65
CA LEU A 32 4.81 -3.08 -5.75
C LEU A 32 6.08 -2.35 -5.28
N LEU A 33 5.95 -1.30 -4.47
CA LEU A 33 7.10 -0.63 -3.86
C LEU A 33 7.88 -1.55 -2.93
N ARG A 34 7.20 -2.40 -2.14
CA ARG A 34 7.86 -3.40 -1.29
C ARG A 34 8.62 -4.43 -2.12
N GLN A 35 8.06 -4.88 -3.24
CA GLN A 35 8.77 -5.79 -4.16
C GLN A 35 9.95 -5.11 -4.84
N CYS A 36 9.83 -3.82 -5.17
CA CYS A 36 10.90 -3.02 -5.76
C CYS A 36 12.05 -2.74 -4.77
N ASN A 37 11.73 -2.60 -3.47
CA ASN A 37 12.67 -2.16 -2.44
C ASN A 37 13.17 -3.28 -1.50
N ALA A 38 12.76 -4.54 -1.70
CA ALA A 38 13.13 -5.64 -0.80
C ALA A 38 14.38 -6.40 -1.27
N PRO A 39 15.50 -6.36 -0.50
CA PRO A 39 16.29 -7.56 -0.28
C PRO A 39 15.53 -8.45 0.72
N TYR A 40 14.75 -9.40 0.20
CA TYR A 40 14.22 -10.60 0.87
C TYR A 40 14.02 -10.50 2.40
N LYS A 41 13.00 -9.79 2.89
CA LYS A 41 12.45 -10.09 4.22
C LYS A 41 10.95 -9.78 4.29
N VAL A 42 10.18 -10.75 3.84
CA VAL A 42 8.74 -10.85 4.04
C VAL A 42 8.48 -10.94 5.55
N LYS A 43 7.80 -9.93 6.10
CA LYS A 43 6.82 -10.12 7.16
C LYS A 43 5.60 -9.26 6.82
N PHE A 44 4.73 -9.79 5.97
CA PHE A 44 3.34 -9.37 5.93
C PHE A 44 2.68 -9.96 7.17
N SER A 45 2.79 -9.25 8.30
CA SER A 45 1.97 -9.52 9.47
C SER A 45 0.62 -8.89 9.23
N GLY A 46 -0.29 -9.69 8.65
CA GLY A 46 -1.71 -9.38 8.65
C GLY A 46 -2.23 -9.42 10.09
N ASN A 47 -2.23 -8.28 10.75
CA ASN A 47 -3.22 -7.98 11.79
C ASN A 47 -4.14 -6.93 11.16
N LEU A 48 -5.20 -7.37 10.49
CA LEU A 48 -6.54 -7.44 11.10
C LEU A 48 -6.92 -6.09 11.70
N ILE A 49 -7.63 -5.31 10.88
CA ILE A 49 -8.87 -4.62 11.25
C ILE A 49 -9.00 -4.42 12.77
N ASP A 50 -8.48 -3.31 13.29
CA ASP A 50 -9.03 -2.76 14.53
C ASP A 50 -10.15 -1.81 14.10
N LYS A 51 -11.31 -2.43 13.88
CA LYS A 51 -12.58 -1.72 13.87
C LYS A 51 -12.79 -1.19 15.29
N ASP A 52 -12.86 0.13 15.39
CA ASP A 52 -13.95 0.82 16.07
C ASP A 52 -14.38 0.17 17.39
N LYS A 53 -13.75 0.61 18.49
CA LYS A 53 -14.44 0.75 19.77
C LYS A 53 -14.02 2.05 20.44
N ASP A 54 -14.85 3.06 20.23
CA ASP A 54 -15.42 3.89 21.31
C ASP A 54 -15.23 3.27 22.71
N ASP A 55 -14.67 4.02 23.65
CA ASP A 55 -15.45 4.74 24.69
C ASP A 55 -14.49 5.27 25.79
N VAL A 56 -14.44 6.59 25.93
CA VAL A 56 -14.67 7.33 27.19
C VAL A 56 -13.91 6.90 28.47
N LEU A 57 -13.04 7.83 28.92
CA LEU A 57 -12.92 8.38 30.29
C LEU A 57 -12.64 7.43 31.47
N ASN A 58 -11.46 7.57 32.09
CA ASN A 58 -11.27 8.24 33.39
C ASN A 58 -9.79 8.21 33.81
#